data_AF-A0A2H5VIC4-F1
#
_entry.id   AF-A0A2H5VIC4-F1
#
_cell.length_a   1.000
_cell.length_b   1.000
_cell.length_c   1.000
_cell.angle_alpha   90.00
_cell.angle_beta   90.00
_cell.angle_gamma   90.00
#
_symmetry.space_group_name_H-M   'P 1'
#
loop_
_entity.id
_entity.type
_entity.pdbx_description
1 polymer ?
#
loop_
_entity_poly.entity_id
_entity_poly.type
_entity_poly.pdbx_seq_one_letter_code
_entity_poly.pdbx_strand_id
1 'polypeptide(L)'
;MYGQMTAGSWIYIGTQGILQGTYETLAAVAKKHFGGSLKGKFVLSAGLGEMGGAQPLAITMNEGVGLIVEINPEKIERRLKTNYLDTWTHDLDEALDLVEEYKESGRAISIGLLGNAADVYPELVRRNIIPDVVTDQTAAHDELNGYVPGGMTYDEALKLRRENPEKYIELSFASMVRHVQAMIEMQKAGAVVFDYGNNLRGQAQRGGHPNPFQFPGFVPAYIRPLFCEGKGPFRWAALSGDPQDIYRTDQAILELFPHDEALTRWIKMAQKRVKFQGLPARICWLGYGERAKAGLYFNELVRKGELKAPIVIGRDHLDAGSVASPYRETEGMKDGSDAIADWPILNALLNAVCGATWVSVHHGGGVGIGKSIHAGMVIVCDGTREADKRLERVLTADPGLGVVRHADAGYEEAIKVAREKGIKMPRLNP
;
A
#
# COMPACT_ATOMS: atom_id res chain seq x y z
N MET A 1 -3.96 -6.57 22.47
CA MET A 1 -4.58 -6.38 21.13
C MET A 1 -3.50 -5.92 20.16
N TYR A 2 -3.37 -6.53 18.99
CA TYR A 2 -2.47 -6.02 17.93
C TYR A 2 -3.26 -5.03 17.06
N GLY A 3 -2.85 -3.75 17.08
CA GLY A 3 -3.60 -2.67 16.43
C GLY A 3 -3.40 -2.57 14.91
N GLN A 4 -2.43 -3.30 14.35
CA GLN A 4 -1.91 -3.08 12.99
C GLN A 4 -1.70 -1.56 12.78
N MET A 5 -2.00 -1.01 11.61
CA MET A 5 -2.04 0.42 11.34
C MET A 5 -3.46 0.93 11.56
N THR A 6 -4.38 0.63 10.65
CA THR A 6 -5.73 1.23 10.65
C THR A 6 -6.80 0.46 11.41
N ALA A 7 -6.48 -0.74 11.90
CA ALA A 7 -7.45 -1.60 12.59
C ALA A 7 -7.78 -1.06 13.99
N GLY A 8 -6.77 -0.82 14.82
CA GLY A 8 -6.93 -0.26 16.17
C GLY A 8 -7.23 1.24 16.20
N SER A 9 -7.07 1.95 15.08
CA SER A 9 -7.29 3.40 14.95
C SER A 9 -8.53 3.76 14.11
N TRP A 10 -9.35 2.75 13.77
CA TRP A 10 -10.68 2.89 13.19
C TRP A 10 -10.76 3.74 11.92
N ILE A 11 -9.84 3.53 10.98
CA ILE A 11 -9.82 4.22 9.67
C ILE A 11 -9.55 3.27 8.50
N TYR A 12 -9.92 2.00 8.68
CA TYR A 12 -9.88 0.98 7.63
C TYR A 12 -11.09 1.12 6.71
N ILE A 13 -10.85 1.15 5.40
CA ILE A 13 -11.89 1.37 4.36
C ILE A 13 -11.95 0.20 3.37
N GLY A 14 -11.66 -1.01 3.86
CA GLY A 14 -11.55 -2.19 3.00
C GLY A 14 -10.26 -2.20 2.17
N THR A 15 -10.25 -3.05 1.15
CA THR A 15 -9.11 -3.26 0.24
C THR A 15 -8.74 -1.99 -0.53
N GLN A 16 -9.69 -1.06 -0.70
CA GLN A 16 -9.43 0.24 -1.31
C GLN A 16 -8.34 1.04 -0.58
N GLY A 17 -8.16 0.86 0.74
CA GLY A 17 -7.21 1.66 1.52
C GLY A 17 -5.76 1.60 1.03
N ILE A 18 -5.33 0.46 0.49
CA ILE A 18 -3.98 0.26 -0.07
C ILE A 18 -3.95 0.35 -1.61
N LEU A 19 -5.11 0.25 -2.28
CA LEU A 19 -5.21 0.11 -3.73
C LEU A 19 -4.45 1.20 -4.50
N GLN A 20 -4.60 2.46 -4.12
CA GLN A 20 -3.85 3.52 -4.81
C GLN A 20 -2.35 3.40 -4.58
N GLY A 21 -1.90 3.05 -3.37
CA GLY A 21 -0.47 2.83 -3.11
C GLY A 21 0.12 1.73 -4.01
N THR A 22 -0.64 0.66 -4.23
CA THR A 22 -0.25 -0.43 -5.16
C THR A 22 -0.29 0.00 -6.61
N TYR A 23 -1.33 0.74 -7.01
CA TYR A 23 -1.42 1.34 -8.33
C TYR A 23 -0.24 2.28 -8.61
N GLU A 24 0.09 3.21 -7.69
CA GLU A 24 1.20 4.16 -7.84
C GLU A 24 2.57 3.45 -7.85
N THR A 25 2.73 2.39 -7.06
CA THR A 25 3.95 1.57 -7.10
C THR A 25 4.14 0.96 -8.49
N LEU A 26 3.09 0.34 -9.03
CA LEU A 26 3.13 -0.29 -10.35
C LEU A 26 3.23 0.74 -11.50
N ALA A 27 2.60 1.91 -11.35
CA ALA A 27 2.76 3.02 -12.29
C ALA A 27 4.19 3.55 -12.30
N ALA A 28 4.83 3.66 -11.14
CA ALA A 28 6.23 4.05 -11.02
C ALA A 28 7.18 2.98 -11.61
N VAL A 29 6.89 1.70 -11.40
CA VAL A 29 7.58 0.58 -12.07
C VAL A 29 7.44 0.71 -13.59
N ALA A 30 6.22 0.91 -14.09
CA ALA A 30 5.94 1.08 -15.51
C ALA A 30 6.69 2.27 -16.12
N LYS A 31 6.69 3.42 -15.44
CA LYS A 31 7.41 4.63 -15.87
C LYS A 31 8.92 4.42 -15.90
N LYS A 32 9.47 3.75 -14.89
CA LYS A 32 10.92 3.54 -14.76
C LYS A 32 11.47 2.51 -15.73
N HIS A 33 10.71 1.46 -16.03
CA HIS A 33 11.23 0.27 -16.73
C HIS A 33 10.53 -0.05 -18.05
N PHE A 34 9.30 0.42 -18.28
CA PHE A 34 8.45 -0.04 -19.39
C PHE A 34 7.77 1.09 -20.17
N GLY A 35 8.28 2.32 -20.11
CA GLY A 35 7.76 3.43 -20.90
C GLY A 35 6.41 4.00 -20.43
N GLY A 36 6.00 3.73 -19.19
CA GLY A 36 4.84 4.35 -18.56
C GLY A 36 3.54 3.53 -18.54
N SER A 37 3.56 2.29 -19.06
CA SER A 37 2.43 1.35 -18.97
C SER A 37 2.93 -0.08 -18.74
N LEU A 38 2.11 -0.94 -18.11
CA LEU A 38 2.35 -2.38 -18.02
C LEU A 38 1.66 -3.17 -19.14
N LYS A 39 1.15 -2.50 -20.18
CA LYS A 39 0.54 -3.16 -21.33
C LYS A 39 1.48 -4.20 -21.95
N GLY A 40 0.99 -5.44 -22.07
CA GLY A 40 1.77 -6.58 -22.57
C GLY A 40 2.84 -7.09 -21.60
N LYS A 41 2.77 -6.69 -20.31
CA LYS A 41 3.71 -7.10 -19.26
C LYS A 41 3.08 -8.08 -18.28
N PHE A 42 3.88 -9.07 -17.90
CA PHE A 42 3.54 -10.08 -16.91
C PHE A 42 3.99 -9.64 -15.51
N VAL A 43 3.04 -9.49 -14.58
CA VAL A 43 3.29 -9.26 -13.16
C VAL A 43 2.95 -10.52 -12.36
N LEU A 44 3.94 -11.08 -11.68
CA LEU A 44 3.77 -12.17 -10.71
C LEU A 44 3.73 -11.62 -9.30
N SER A 45 2.72 -12.04 -8.53
CA SER A 45 2.65 -11.80 -7.09
C SER A 45 2.00 -12.95 -6.33
N ALA A 46 1.93 -12.85 -5.02
CA ALA A 46 1.23 -13.77 -4.14
C ALA A 46 0.50 -13.03 -3.00
N GLY A 47 -0.50 -13.72 -2.45
CA GLY A 47 -1.35 -13.24 -1.36
C GLY A 47 -2.54 -12.41 -1.83
N LEU A 48 -3.75 -12.95 -1.66
CA LEU A 48 -5.04 -12.29 -1.89
C LEU A 48 -5.74 -11.96 -0.56
N GLY A 49 -4.97 -11.60 0.46
CA GLY A 49 -5.47 -11.11 1.74
C GLY A 49 -6.21 -9.78 1.63
N GLU A 50 -6.53 -9.15 2.75
CA GLU A 50 -7.29 -7.88 2.75
C GLU A 50 -6.56 -6.75 2.02
N MET A 51 -5.24 -6.68 2.17
CA MET A 51 -4.38 -5.75 1.45
C MET A 51 -3.88 -6.37 0.13
N GLY A 52 -3.42 -7.64 0.19
CA GLY A 52 -3.01 -8.48 -0.95
C GLY A 52 -3.99 -8.49 -2.12
N GLY A 53 -5.29 -8.47 -1.81
CA GLY A 53 -6.36 -8.47 -2.78
C GLY A 53 -6.44 -7.20 -3.63
N ALA A 54 -5.71 -6.14 -3.31
CA ALA A 54 -5.64 -4.93 -4.14
C ALA A 54 -4.71 -5.08 -5.36
N GLN A 55 -3.74 -5.99 -5.29
CA GLN A 55 -2.73 -6.20 -6.33
C GLN A 55 -3.31 -6.50 -7.72
N PRO A 56 -4.29 -7.41 -7.88
CA PRO A 56 -4.77 -7.77 -9.22
C PRO A 56 -5.47 -6.59 -9.91
N LEU A 57 -6.28 -5.82 -9.17
CA LEU A 57 -6.89 -4.60 -9.70
C LEU A 57 -5.85 -3.51 -10.00
N ALA A 58 -4.84 -3.33 -9.15
CA ALA A 58 -3.77 -2.36 -9.39
C ALA A 58 -2.94 -2.69 -10.64
N ILE A 59 -2.69 -3.98 -10.90
CA ILE A 59 -2.01 -4.45 -12.12
C ILE A 59 -2.85 -4.11 -13.35
N THR A 60 -4.14 -4.46 -13.34
CA THR A 60 -5.00 -4.23 -14.50
C THR A 60 -5.32 -2.76 -14.73
N MET A 61 -5.33 -1.93 -13.68
CA MET A 61 -5.41 -0.46 -13.80
C MET A 61 -4.16 0.17 -14.43
N ASN A 62 -3.02 -0.54 -14.38
CA ASN A 62 -1.79 -0.19 -15.12
C ASN A 62 -1.68 -0.92 -16.46
N GLU A 63 -2.78 -1.51 -16.94
CA GLU A 63 -2.88 -2.23 -18.21
C GLU A 63 -2.12 -3.57 -18.28
N GLY A 64 -1.63 -4.07 -17.14
CA GLY A 64 -0.83 -5.30 -17.06
C GLY A 64 -1.65 -6.60 -16.98
N VAL A 65 -0.92 -7.71 -17.13
CA VAL A 65 -1.41 -9.08 -16.92
C VAL A 65 -0.86 -9.59 -15.58
N GLY A 66 -1.74 -9.90 -14.64
CA GLY A 66 -1.37 -10.33 -13.30
C GLY A 66 -1.63 -11.81 -13.04
N LEU A 67 -0.65 -12.54 -12.52
CA LEU A 67 -0.84 -13.86 -11.89
C LEU A 67 -0.60 -13.73 -10.39
N ILE A 68 -1.62 -14.04 -9.58
CA ILE A 68 -1.55 -13.90 -8.12
C ILE A 68 -1.78 -15.25 -7.47
N VAL A 69 -0.73 -15.79 -6.85
CA VAL A 69 -0.77 -17.08 -6.15
C VAL A 69 -1.42 -16.92 -4.78
N GLU A 70 -2.43 -17.74 -4.48
CA GLU A 70 -3.10 -17.76 -3.17
C GLU A 70 -3.46 -19.20 -2.80
N ILE A 71 -3.14 -19.60 -1.57
CA ILE A 71 -3.35 -20.97 -1.09
C ILE A 71 -4.74 -21.18 -0.46
N ASN A 72 -5.38 -20.10 0.01
CA ASN A 72 -6.72 -20.17 0.59
C ASN A 72 -7.80 -19.85 -0.48
N PRO A 73 -8.64 -20.82 -0.86
CA PRO A 73 -9.67 -20.63 -1.90
C PRO A 73 -10.74 -19.58 -1.52
N GLU A 74 -11.05 -19.39 -0.24
CA GLU A 74 -12.02 -18.39 0.21
C GLU A 74 -11.56 -16.96 -0.09
N LYS A 75 -10.25 -16.71 -0.05
CA LYS A 75 -9.70 -15.40 -0.39
C LYS A 75 -9.81 -15.12 -1.89
N ILE A 76 -9.59 -16.11 -2.74
CA ILE A 76 -9.82 -16.02 -4.20
C ILE A 76 -11.28 -15.68 -4.45
N GLU A 77 -12.21 -16.48 -3.91
CA GLU A 77 -13.65 -16.30 -4.09
C GLU A 77 -14.10 -14.90 -3.63
N ARG A 78 -13.59 -14.44 -2.48
CA ARG A 78 -13.88 -13.10 -1.99
C ARG A 78 -13.45 -12.00 -2.98
N ARG A 79 -12.32 -12.16 -3.68
CA ARG A 79 -11.80 -11.10 -4.56
C ARG A 79 -12.54 -11.06 -5.89
N LEU A 80 -13.02 -12.22 -6.36
CA LEU A 80 -13.97 -12.31 -7.47
C LEU A 80 -15.28 -11.59 -7.13
N LYS A 81 -15.88 -11.88 -5.96
CA LYS A 81 -17.13 -11.25 -5.49
C LYS A 81 -17.01 -9.71 -5.43
N THR A 82 -15.84 -9.20 -5.02
CA THR A 82 -15.57 -7.76 -4.93
C THR A 82 -15.04 -7.13 -6.22
N ASN A 83 -14.92 -7.86 -7.33
CA ASN A 83 -14.34 -7.41 -8.61
C ASN A 83 -12.89 -6.89 -8.51
N TYR A 84 -12.13 -7.41 -7.55
CA TYR A 84 -10.70 -7.14 -7.40
C TYR A 84 -9.83 -8.16 -8.14
N LEU A 85 -10.43 -9.26 -8.59
CA LEU A 85 -9.84 -10.32 -9.40
C LEU A 85 -10.80 -10.66 -10.56
N ASP A 86 -10.29 -10.90 -11.76
CA ASP A 86 -11.12 -11.16 -12.94
C ASP A 86 -11.45 -12.65 -13.11
N THR A 87 -10.46 -13.53 -12.96
CA THR A 87 -10.63 -14.99 -13.09
C THR A 87 -9.68 -15.75 -12.16
N TRP A 88 -9.83 -17.07 -12.09
CA TRP A 88 -8.91 -17.94 -11.36
C TRP A 88 -8.88 -19.36 -11.94
N THR A 89 -7.81 -20.08 -11.62
CA THR A 89 -7.66 -21.52 -11.88
C THR A 89 -6.80 -22.17 -10.78
N HIS A 90 -6.79 -23.49 -10.73
CA HIS A 90 -5.92 -24.31 -9.88
C HIS A 90 -4.81 -25.01 -10.66
N ASP A 91 -4.78 -24.82 -11.99
CA ASP A 91 -3.78 -25.41 -12.88
C ASP A 91 -2.76 -24.34 -13.30
N LEU A 92 -1.48 -24.60 -13.07
CA LEU A 92 -0.41 -23.65 -13.43
C LEU A 92 -0.27 -23.52 -14.95
N ASP A 93 -0.49 -24.58 -15.71
CA ASP A 93 -0.37 -24.55 -17.17
C ASP A 93 -1.48 -23.70 -17.79
N GLU A 94 -2.73 -23.90 -17.36
CA GLU A 94 -3.87 -23.06 -17.78
C GLU A 94 -3.64 -21.58 -17.42
N ALA A 95 -3.12 -21.31 -16.22
CA ALA A 95 -2.83 -19.95 -15.79
C ALA A 95 -1.77 -19.29 -16.69
N LEU A 96 -0.74 -20.02 -17.11
CA LEU A 96 0.32 -19.53 -17.97
C LEU A 96 -0.15 -19.31 -19.41
N ASP A 97 -1.01 -20.19 -19.93
CA ASP A 97 -1.64 -20.02 -21.25
C ASP A 97 -2.47 -18.72 -21.30
N LEU A 98 -3.27 -18.47 -20.25
CA LEU A 98 -4.03 -17.22 -20.11
C LEU A 98 -3.11 -16.00 -19.99
N VAL A 99 -2.00 -16.11 -19.26
CA VAL A 99 -1.01 -15.02 -19.15
C VAL A 99 -0.47 -14.67 -20.53
N GLU A 100 -0.08 -15.67 -21.33
CA GLU A 100 0.49 -15.43 -22.66
C GLU A 100 -0.54 -14.85 -23.64
N GLU A 101 -1.77 -15.40 -23.69
CA GLU A 101 -2.85 -14.90 -24.53
C GLU A 101 -3.12 -13.40 -24.31
N TYR A 102 -3.19 -12.99 -23.04
CA TYR A 102 -3.49 -11.60 -22.69
C TYR A 102 -2.31 -10.67 -22.88
N LYS A 103 -1.07 -11.15 -22.69
CA LYS A 103 0.14 -10.39 -23.04
C LYS A 103 0.21 -10.12 -24.54
N GLU A 104 0.06 -11.14 -25.37
CA GLU A 104 0.13 -11.03 -26.82
C GLU A 104 -0.99 -10.13 -27.39
N SER A 105 -2.21 -10.25 -26.84
CA SER A 105 -3.32 -9.40 -27.25
C SER A 105 -3.29 -7.98 -26.66
N GLY A 106 -2.35 -7.69 -25.75
CA GLY A 106 -2.20 -6.39 -25.09
C GLY A 106 -3.42 -6.00 -24.23
N ARG A 107 -4.18 -6.98 -23.74
CA ARG A 107 -5.34 -6.78 -22.87
C ARG A 107 -4.95 -7.03 -21.43
N ALA A 108 -5.46 -6.21 -20.52
CA ALA A 108 -5.25 -6.40 -19.09
C ALA A 108 -6.16 -7.50 -18.54
N ILE A 109 -5.61 -8.38 -17.69
CA ILE A 109 -6.37 -9.37 -16.92
C ILE A 109 -5.66 -9.65 -15.60
N SER A 110 -6.43 -10.04 -14.59
CA SER A 110 -5.94 -10.59 -13.34
C SER A 110 -6.42 -12.01 -13.11
N ILE A 111 -5.45 -12.92 -12.88
CA ILE A 111 -5.65 -14.36 -12.75
C ILE A 111 -5.21 -14.79 -11.35
N GLY A 112 -6.11 -15.40 -10.59
CA GLY A 112 -5.79 -16.04 -9.33
C GLY A 112 -5.34 -17.47 -9.58
N LEU A 113 -4.21 -17.88 -8.99
CA LEU A 113 -3.78 -19.28 -9.01
C LEU A 113 -3.93 -19.88 -7.62
N LEU A 114 -4.77 -20.89 -7.48
CA LEU A 114 -4.87 -21.67 -6.25
C LEU A 114 -3.59 -22.51 -6.09
N GLY A 115 -2.70 -22.09 -5.20
CA GLY A 115 -1.41 -22.74 -5.00
C GLY A 115 -0.57 -22.07 -3.92
N ASN A 116 0.60 -22.64 -3.63
CA ASN A 116 1.54 -22.07 -2.66
C ASN A 116 2.66 -21.33 -3.38
N ALA A 117 2.90 -20.06 -3.02
CA ALA A 117 3.95 -19.24 -3.62
C ALA A 117 5.35 -19.84 -3.46
N ALA A 118 5.62 -20.52 -2.33
CA ALA A 118 6.90 -21.20 -2.08
C ALA A 118 7.14 -22.44 -2.96
N ASP A 119 6.12 -22.88 -3.70
CA ASP A 119 6.20 -24.00 -4.64
C ASP A 119 6.09 -23.49 -6.09
N VAL A 120 5.15 -22.57 -6.36
CA VAL A 120 4.93 -22.00 -7.70
C VAL A 120 6.11 -21.13 -8.16
N TYR A 121 6.67 -20.25 -7.33
CA TYR A 121 7.75 -19.38 -7.77
C TYR A 121 9.02 -20.18 -8.15
N PRO A 122 9.50 -21.14 -7.34
CA PRO A 122 10.58 -22.04 -7.76
C PRO A 122 10.26 -22.83 -9.03
N GLU A 123 9.00 -23.26 -9.21
CA GLU A 123 8.59 -24.00 -10.40
C GLU A 123 8.68 -23.15 -11.67
N LEU A 124 8.29 -21.87 -11.61
CA LEU A 124 8.47 -20.93 -12.73
C LEU A 124 9.95 -20.73 -13.08
N VAL A 125 10.82 -20.59 -12.08
CA VAL A 125 12.28 -20.54 -12.29
C VAL A 125 12.78 -21.81 -12.96
N ARG A 126 12.35 -22.99 -12.48
CA ARG A 126 12.74 -24.29 -13.06
C ARG A 126 12.32 -24.43 -14.52
N ARG A 127 11.16 -23.87 -14.89
CA ARG A 127 10.63 -23.84 -16.27
C ARG A 127 11.22 -22.72 -17.13
N ASN A 128 12.08 -21.87 -16.57
CA ASN A 128 12.61 -20.67 -17.23
C ASN A 128 11.51 -19.71 -17.72
N ILE A 129 10.42 -19.60 -16.96
CA ILE A 129 9.34 -18.65 -17.20
C ILE A 129 9.56 -17.45 -16.29
N ILE A 130 10.02 -16.35 -16.88
CA ILE A 130 10.45 -15.17 -16.13
C ILE A 130 9.43 -14.04 -16.33
N PRO A 131 8.71 -13.62 -15.27
CA PRO A 131 7.82 -12.46 -15.34
C PRO A 131 8.58 -11.16 -15.58
N ASP A 132 7.91 -10.14 -16.15
CA ASP A 132 8.51 -8.80 -16.29
C ASP A 132 8.66 -8.12 -14.91
N VAL A 133 7.70 -8.34 -14.01
CA VAL A 133 7.68 -7.78 -12.65
C VAL A 133 7.34 -8.87 -11.64
N VAL A 134 8.07 -8.92 -10.52
CA VAL A 134 7.85 -9.88 -9.44
C VAL A 134 7.81 -9.17 -8.10
N THR A 135 6.78 -9.48 -7.31
CA THR A 135 6.68 -9.03 -5.92
C THR A 135 5.95 -10.07 -5.06
N ASP A 136 5.68 -9.74 -3.80
CA ASP A 136 4.93 -10.58 -2.87
C ASP A 136 4.17 -9.75 -1.84
N GLN A 137 2.96 -10.18 -1.50
CA GLN A 137 2.17 -9.63 -0.41
C GLN A 137 1.48 -10.72 0.44
N THR A 138 2.07 -11.92 0.51
CA THR A 138 1.72 -12.87 1.58
C THR A 138 1.88 -12.24 2.96
N ALA A 139 1.26 -12.80 3.99
CA ALA A 139 1.41 -12.30 5.36
C ALA A 139 2.71 -12.81 6.02
N ALA A 140 3.85 -12.64 5.34
CA ALA A 140 5.15 -13.14 5.79
C ALA A 140 5.58 -12.59 7.16
N HIS A 141 5.09 -11.41 7.58
CA HIS A 141 5.37 -10.81 8.88
C HIS A 141 4.94 -11.66 10.09
N ASP A 142 4.08 -12.68 9.88
CA ASP A 142 3.66 -13.63 10.90
C ASP A 142 3.89 -15.07 10.40
N GLU A 143 5.00 -15.67 10.84
CA GLU A 143 5.43 -17.03 10.46
C GLU A 143 4.45 -18.14 10.88
N LEU A 144 3.60 -17.90 11.88
CA LEU A 144 2.68 -18.91 12.41
C LEU A 144 1.28 -18.78 11.80
N ASN A 145 0.74 -17.57 11.72
CA ASN A 145 -0.64 -17.36 11.28
C ASN A 145 -0.74 -16.93 9.81
N GLY A 146 0.30 -16.26 9.29
CA GLY A 146 0.26 -15.53 8.04
C GLY A 146 0.81 -16.28 6.84
N TYR A 147 1.96 -16.93 6.98
CA TYR A 147 2.61 -17.69 5.89
C TYR A 147 2.26 -19.18 5.97
N VAL A 148 1.90 -19.80 4.84
CA VAL A 148 1.58 -21.24 4.76
C VAL A 148 2.80 -22.00 4.23
N PRO A 149 3.33 -23.01 4.96
CA PRO A 149 4.42 -23.83 4.46
C PRO A 149 4.11 -24.49 3.11
N GLY A 150 5.09 -24.51 2.20
CA GLY A 150 4.99 -25.20 0.91
C GLY A 150 5.12 -26.72 1.06
N GLY A 151 4.71 -27.45 0.02
CA GLY A 151 4.78 -28.92 -0.03
C GLY A 151 3.65 -29.65 0.69
N MET A 152 2.56 -28.96 1.04
CA MET A 152 1.36 -29.54 1.65
C MET A 152 0.10 -28.78 1.23
N THR A 153 -1.06 -29.41 1.42
CA THR A 153 -2.36 -28.77 1.21
C THR A 153 -2.68 -27.74 2.30
N TYR A 154 -3.64 -26.84 2.01
CA TYR A 154 -4.06 -25.83 2.98
C TYR A 154 -4.64 -26.46 4.26
N ASP A 155 -5.44 -27.53 4.14
CA ASP A 155 -6.05 -28.21 5.28
C ASP A 155 -5.00 -28.91 6.17
N GLU A 156 -4.00 -29.54 5.55
CA GLU A 156 -2.86 -30.12 6.27
C GLU A 156 -2.09 -29.06 7.04
N ALA A 157 -1.85 -27.89 6.43
CA ALA A 157 -1.20 -26.77 7.10
C ALA A 157 -2.02 -26.24 8.29
N LEU A 158 -3.34 -26.13 8.16
CA LEU A 158 -4.23 -25.72 9.25
C LEU A 158 -4.29 -26.73 10.40
N LYS A 159 -4.14 -28.02 10.09
CA LYS A 159 -4.02 -29.07 11.09
C LYS A 159 -2.66 -28.99 11.81
N LEU A 160 -1.56 -28.90 11.05
CA LEU A 160 -0.20 -28.79 11.57
C LEU A 160 -0.05 -27.57 12.49
N ARG A 161 -0.61 -26.42 12.10
CA ARG A 161 -0.56 -25.19 12.91
C ARG A 161 -1.13 -25.39 14.32
N ARG A 162 -2.17 -26.22 14.46
CA ARG A 162 -2.84 -26.51 15.73
C ARG A 162 -2.13 -27.58 16.54
N GLU A 163 -1.63 -28.62 15.87
CA GLU A 163 -1.03 -29.79 16.52
C GLU A 163 0.45 -29.59 16.87
N ASN A 164 1.20 -28.85 16.06
CA ASN A 164 2.64 -28.63 16.23
C ASN A 164 3.05 -27.25 15.66
N PRO A 165 2.78 -26.16 16.39
CA PRO A 165 3.07 -24.80 15.94
C PRO A 165 4.57 -24.55 15.74
N GLU A 166 5.45 -25.17 16.51
CA GLU A 166 6.91 -25.05 16.34
C GLU A 166 7.34 -25.61 14.97
N LYS A 167 6.85 -26.81 14.61
CA LYS A 167 7.16 -27.40 13.31
C LYS A 167 6.56 -26.58 12.16
N TYR A 168 5.37 -26.03 12.34
CA TYR A 168 4.77 -25.12 11.37
C TYR A 168 5.68 -23.92 11.10
N ILE A 169 6.17 -23.26 12.15
CA ILE A 169 7.08 -22.10 12.06
C ILE A 169 8.38 -22.47 11.33
N GLU A 170 8.99 -23.61 11.70
CA GLU A 170 10.21 -24.10 11.04
C GLU A 170 10.01 -24.25 9.52
N LEU A 171 8.90 -24.90 9.12
CA LEU A 171 8.58 -25.11 7.71
C LEU A 171 8.18 -23.82 6.99
N SER A 172 7.55 -22.86 7.68
CA SER A 172 7.27 -21.52 7.16
C SER A 172 8.56 -20.79 6.82
N PHE A 173 9.56 -20.80 7.72
CA PHE A 173 10.87 -20.20 7.45
C PHE A 173 11.55 -20.84 6.25
N ALA A 174 11.62 -22.17 6.20
CA ALA A 174 12.20 -22.88 5.06
C ALA A 174 11.50 -22.54 3.73
N SER A 175 10.17 -22.35 3.76
CA SER A 175 9.38 -21.99 2.59
C SER A 175 9.61 -20.54 2.15
N MET A 176 9.72 -19.59 3.09
CA MET A 176 10.06 -18.20 2.79
C MET A 176 11.46 -18.06 2.20
N VAL A 177 12.43 -18.88 2.65
CA VAL A 177 13.78 -18.95 2.07
C VAL A 177 13.72 -19.37 0.59
N ARG A 178 12.97 -20.44 0.26
CA ARG A 178 12.80 -20.88 -1.14
C ARG A 178 12.10 -19.83 -2.00
N HIS A 179 11.07 -19.19 -1.46
CA HIS A 179 10.32 -18.14 -2.15
C HIS A 179 11.24 -16.95 -2.50
N VAL A 180 12.00 -16.42 -1.52
CA VAL A 180 12.95 -15.32 -1.77
C VAL A 180 14.05 -15.72 -2.74
N GLN A 181 14.57 -16.95 -2.63
CA GLN A 181 15.58 -17.44 -3.57
C GLN A 181 15.05 -17.46 -5.01
N ALA A 182 13.79 -17.88 -5.23
CA ALA A 182 13.18 -17.84 -6.55
C ALA A 182 13.02 -16.39 -7.07
N MET A 183 12.60 -15.46 -6.22
CA MET A 183 12.54 -14.03 -6.58
C MET A 183 13.92 -13.49 -7.00
N ILE A 184 14.99 -13.88 -6.30
CA ILE A 184 16.37 -13.48 -6.65
C ILE A 184 16.80 -14.08 -7.99
N GLU A 185 16.49 -15.35 -8.27
CA GLU A 185 16.82 -15.96 -9.55
C GLU A 185 16.05 -15.31 -10.71
N MET A 186 14.77 -14.97 -10.51
CA MET A 186 14.00 -14.19 -11.50
C MET A 186 14.61 -12.80 -11.73
N GLN A 187 15.09 -12.13 -10.68
CA GLN A 187 15.79 -10.85 -10.79
C GLN A 187 17.07 -10.98 -11.64
N LYS A 188 17.88 -12.00 -11.39
CA LYS A 188 19.11 -12.29 -12.17
C LYS A 188 18.78 -12.59 -13.64
N ALA A 189 17.63 -13.20 -13.90
CA ALA A 189 17.13 -13.46 -15.24
C ALA A 189 16.49 -12.23 -15.92
N GLY A 190 16.45 -11.07 -15.25
CA GLY A 190 16.04 -9.79 -15.83
C GLY A 190 14.70 -9.25 -15.34
N ALA A 191 13.99 -9.95 -14.45
CA ALA A 191 12.74 -9.45 -13.88
C ALA A 191 12.96 -8.22 -12.98
N VAL A 192 12.02 -7.27 -12.99
CA VAL A 192 11.98 -6.19 -12.01
C VAL A 192 11.41 -6.73 -10.70
N VAL A 193 12.25 -6.89 -9.69
CA VAL A 193 11.86 -7.49 -8.40
C VAL A 193 11.91 -6.47 -7.28
N PHE A 194 10.89 -6.46 -6.42
CA PHE A 194 10.86 -5.63 -5.21
C PHE A 194 10.02 -6.25 -4.09
N ASP A 195 10.34 -5.90 -2.85
CA ASP A 195 9.59 -6.26 -1.65
C ASP A 195 8.43 -5.28 -1.43
N TYR A 196 7.22 -5.81 -1.17
CA TYR A 196 6.02 -5.00 -0.95
C TYR A 196 5.59 -4.87 0.51
N GLY A 197 6.58 -4.81 1.41
CA GLY A 197 6.39 -4.32 2.77
C GLY A 197 5.76 -5.31 3.73
N ASN A 198 5.98 -6.61 3.52
CA ASN A 198 5.52 -7.69 4.38
C ASN A 198 6.66 -8.39 5.16
N ASN A 199 7.90 -7.88 5.05
CA ASN A 199 9.09 -8.40 5.72
C ASN A 199 9.51 -9.82 5.25
N LEU A 200 9.14 -10.25 4.04
CA LEU A 200 9.54 -11.57 3.50
C LEU A 200 11.08 -11.72 3.46
N ARG A 201 11.82 -10.71 3.01
CA ARG A 201 13.30 -10.73 3.00
C ARG A 201 13.90 -10.94 4.39
N GLY A 202 13.37 -10.24 5.40
CA GLY A 202 13.81 -10.38 6.79
C GLY A 202 13.49 -11.75 7.38
N GLN A 203 12.35 -12.36 7.01
CA GLN A 203 12.03 -13.72 7.43
C GLN A 203 12.90 -14.77 6.74
N ALA A 204 13.20 -14.59 5.45
CA ALA A 204 14.16 -15.45 4.76
C ALA A 204 15.56 -15.38 5.41
N GLN A 205 15.99 -14.19 5.86
CA GLN A 205 17.23 -14.04 6.63
C GLN A 205 17.19 -14.86 7.93
N ARG A 206 16.11 -14.73 8.70
CA ARG A 206 15.89 -15.53 9.94
C ARG A 206 15.85 -17.04 9.64
N GLY A 207 15.32 -17.43 8.49
CA GLY A 207 15.30 -18.81 8.01
C GLY A 207 16.64 -19.33 7.48
N GLY A 208 17.70 -18.50 7.46
CA GLY A 208 19.05 -18.90 7.05
C GLY A 208 19.45 -18.55 5.62
N HIS A 209 18.66 -17.76 4.90
CA HIS A 209 19.08 -17.26 3.58
C HIS A 209 20.30 -16.32 3.73
N PRO A 210 21.42 -16.54 3.01
CA PRO A 210 22.66 -15.80 3.25
C PRO A 210 22.59 -14.34 2.80
N ASN A 211 21.86 -14.04 1.72
CA ASN A 211 21.74 -12.67 1.20
C ASN A 211 20.34 -12.37 0.61
N PRO A 212 19.29 -12.21 1.45
CA PRO A 212 17.91 -12.04 0.97
C PRO A 212 17.57 -10.60 0.56
N PHE A 213 18.44 -9.63 0.80
CA PHE A 213 18.21 -8.20 0.52
C PHE A 213 18.75 -7.74 -0.85
N GLN A 214 18.83 -8.65 -1.83
CA GLN A 214 19.34 -8.35 -3.19
C GLN A 214 18.37 -7.53 -4.04
N PHE A 215 17.11 -7.45 -3.64
CA PHE A 215 16.11 -6.56 -4.24
C PHE A 215 15.59 -5.56 -3.20
N PRO A 216 15.26 -4.33 -3.63
CA PRO A 216 14.88 -3.25 -2.73
C PRO A 216 13.43 -3.38 -2.22
N GLY A 217 13.12 -2.69 -1.12
CA GLY A 217 11.74 -2.38 -0.78
C GLY A 217 11.10 -1.41 -1.78
N PHE A 218 9.78 -1.49 -1.94
CA PHE A 218 9.05 -0.62 -2.87
C PHE A 218 9.15 0.88 -2.53
N VAL A 219 9.32 1.21 -1.24
CA VAL A 219 9.41 2.62 -0.82
C VAL A 219 10.69 3.30 -1.31
N PRO A 220 11.90 2.83 -0.96
CA PRO A 220 13.12 3.40 -1.52
C PRO A 220 13.17 3.33 -3.05
N ALA A 221 12.56 2.30 -3.66
CA ALA A 221 12.62 2.11 -5.10
C ALA A 221 11.67 3.02 -5.90
N TYR A 222 10.47 3.30 -5.37
CA TYR A 222 9.36 3.87 -6.15
C TYR A 222 8.52 4.94 -5.43
N ILE A 223 8.28 4.82 -4.13
CA ILE A 223 7.31 5.69 -3.41
C ILE A 223 7.94 6.89 -2.72
N ARG A 224 9.21 6.81 -2.30
CA ARG A 224 9.86 7.90 -1.55
C ARG A 224 9.79 9.29 -2.21
N PRO A 225 9.89 9.44 -3.55
CA PRO A 225 9.69 10.74 -4.19
C PRO A 225 8.32 11.37 -3.88
N LEU A 226 7.25 10.57 -3.79
CA LEU A 226 5.93 11.04 -3.40
C LEU A 226 5.91 11.51 -1.93
N PHE A 227 6.63 10.81 -1.05
CA PHE A 227 6.77 11.23 0.35
C PHE A 227 7.53 12.56 0.51
N CYS A 228 8.51 12.83 -0.35
CA CYS A 228 9.21 14.12 -0.38
C CYS A 228 8.26 15.30 -0.68
N GLU A 229 7.15 15.05 -1.39
CA GLU A 229 6.08 16.02 -1.65
C GLU A 229 4.97 16.03 -0.58
N GLY A 230 5.09 15.20 0.46
CA GLY A 230 4.06 14.99 1.48
C GLY A 230 2.84 14.22 0.97
N LYS A 231 2.93 13.58 -0.21
CA LYS A 231 1.88 12.69 -0.72
C LYS A 231 1.88 11.38 0.08
N GLY A 232 0.72 10.76 0.15
CA GLY A 232 0.51 9.50 0.85
C GLY A 232 -0.96 9.11 0.86
N PRO A 233 -1.35 8.03 1.55
CA PRO A 233 -2.67 7.39 1.44
C PRO A 233 -3.80 8.16 2.17
N PHE A 234 -3.93 9.43 1.85
CA PHE A 234 -5.02 10.31 2.25
C PHE A 234 -6.36 9.75 1.78
N ARG A 235 -7.33 9.70 2.70
CA ARG A 235 -8.63 9.07 2.47
C ARG A 235 -9.73 9.79 3.22
N TRP A 236 -10.96 9.54 2.77
CA TRP A 236 -12.15 9.98 3.50
C TRP A 236 -13.28 8.96 3.39
N ALA A 237 -14.22 9.02 4.33
CA ALA A 237 -15.43 8.21 4.32
C ALA A 237 -16.67 9.05 4.65
N ALA A 238 -17.77 8.76 3.97
CA ALA A 238 -19.04 9.44 4.14
C ALA A 238 -19.85 8.83 5.29
N LEU A 239 -20.05 9.58 6.37
CA LEU A 239 -20.80 9.08 7.54
C LEU A 239 -22.30 8.94 7.27
N SER A 240 -22.80 9.51 6.17
CA SER A 240 -24.18 9.31 5.70
C SER A 240 -24.46 7.87 5.27
N GLY A 241 -23.41 7.12 4.89
CA GLY A 241 -23.55 5.84 4.21
C GLY A 241 -23.96 5.96 2.75
N ASP A 242 -24.12 7.17 2.20
CA ASP A 242 -24.59 7.40 0.84
C ASP A 242 -23.42 7.51 -0.16
N PRO A 243 -23.36 6.66 -1.20
CA PRO A 243 -22.34 6.74 -2.24
C PRO A 243 -22.27 8.09 -2.96
N GLN A 244 -23.38 8.83 -3.04
CA GLN A 244 -23.43 10.13 -3.70
C GLN A 244 -22.53 11.18 -3.04
N ASP A 245 -22.31 11.09 -1.73
CA ASP A 245 -21.36 11.98 -1.05
C ASP A 245 -19.92 11.71 -1.52
N ILE A 246 -19.57 10.45 -1.82
CA ILE A 246 -18.27 10.11 -2.41
C ILE A 246 -18.18 10.58 -3.86
N TYR A 247 -19.23 10.40 -4.67
CA TYR A 247 -19.20 10.92 -6.04
C TYR A 247 -19.12 12.45 -6.10
N ARG A 248 -19.78 13.15 -5.17
CA ARG A 248 -19.68 14.60 -5.04
C ARG A 248 -18.28 15.05 -4.61
N THR A 249 -17.66 14.35 -3.67
CA THR A 249 -16.28 14.64 -3.26
C THR A 249 -15.26 14.27 -4.34
N ASP A 250 -15.50 13.21 -5.12
CA ASP A 250 -14.69 12.90 -6.30
C ASP A 250 -14.75 14.05 -7.33
N GLN A 251 -15.95 14.60 -7.60
CA GLN A 251 -16.10 15.79 -8.45
C GLN A 251 -15.37 17.00 -7.86
N ALA A 252 -15.47 17.22 -6.55
CA ALA A 252 -14.78 18.30 -5.86
C ALA A 252 -13.25 18.21 -6.01
N ILE A 253 -12.69 17.01 -5.99
CA ILE A 253 -11.26 16.78 -6.26
C ILE A 253 -10.90 17.19 -7.70
N LEU A 254 -11.73 16.82 -8.68
CA LEU A 254 -11.51 17.21 -10.08
C LEU A 254 -11.64 18.73 -10.30
N GLU A 255 -12.52 19.39 -9.55
CA GLU A 255 -12.69 20.86 -9.56
C GLU A 255 -11.50 21.59 -8.94
N LEU A 256 -10.96 21.08 -7.83
CA LEU A 256 -9.82 21.68 -7.13
C LEU A 256 -8.49 21.51 -7.86
N PHE A 257 -8.32 20.39 -8.57
CA PHE A 257 -7.06 19.99 -9.18
C PHE A 257 -7.23 19.63 -10.67
N PRO A 258 -7.79 20.53 -11.51
CA PRO A 258 -8.18 20.22 -12.88
C PRO A 258 -6.99 19.94 -13.82
N HIS A 259 -5.78 20.29 -13.40
CA HIS A 259 -4.55 20.12 -14.18
C HIS A 259 -3.75 18.87 -13.79
N ASP A 260 -4.15 18.13 -12.74
CA ASP A 260 -3.49 16.87 -12.38
C ASP A 260 -4.11 15.71 -13.16
N GLU A 261 -3.48 15.36 -14.28
CA GLU A 261 -3.93 14.28 -15.16
C GLU A 261 -3.87 12.90 -14.48
N ALA A 262 -2.88 12.68 -13.62
CA ALA A 262 -2.70 11.40 -12.92
C ALA A 262 -3.81 11.21 -11.89
N LEU A 263 -4.08 12.24 -11.09
CA LEU A 263 -5.19 12.30 -10.13
C LEU A 263 -6.54 12.14 -10.84
N THR A 264 -6.74 12.83 -11.97
CA THR A 264 -7.96 12.72 -12.76
C THR A 264 -8.19 11.30 -13.25
N ARG A 265 -7.14 10.65 -13.75
CA ARG A 265 -7.19 9.25 -14.19
C ARG A 265 -7.51 8.32 -13.02
N TRP A 266 -6.85 8.53 -11.88
CA TRP A 266 -7.12 7.78 -10.65
C TRP A 266 -8.60 7.85 -10.24
N ILE A 267 -9.16 9.06 -10.09
CA ILE A 267 -10.55 9.25 -9.67
C ILE A 267 -11.52 8.58 -10.64
N LYS A 268 -11.33 8.75 -11.96
CA LYS A 268 -12.19 8.13 -12.98
C LYS A 268 -12.14 6.60 -12.92
N MET A 269 -10.95 6.01 -12.74
CA MET A 269 -10.82 4.56 -12.60
C MET A 269 -11.42 4.06 -11.28
N ALA A 270 -11.17 4.77 -10.18
CA ALA A 270 -11.68 4.41 -8.87
C ALA A 270 -13.23 4.41 -8.85
N GLN A 271 -13.88 5.39 -9.47
CA GLN A 271 -15.33 5.39 -9.65
C GLN A 271 -15.84 4.21 -10.48
N LYS A 272 -15.15 3.86 -11.57
CA LYS A 272 -15.59 2.80 -12.48
C LYS A 272 -15.36 1.39 -11.92
N ARG A 273 -14.26 1.18 -11.18
CA ARG A 273 -13.75 -0.16 -10.85
C ARG A 273 -13.92 -0.53 -9.38
N VAL A 274 -13.96 0.43 -8.46
CA VAL A 274 -13.97 0.13 -7.02
C VAL A 274 -15.40 0.01 -6.52
N LYS A 275 -15.71 -1.16 -5.94
CA LYS A 275 -16.93 -1.37 -5.15
C LYS A 275 -16.70 -0.92 -3.70
N PHE A 276 -17.61 -0.11 -3.17
CA PHE A 276 -17.54 0.31 -1.77
C PHE A 276 -17.73 -0.87 -0.79
N GLN A 277 -17.12 -0.77 0.39
CA GLN A 277 -17.18 -1.77 1.45
C GLN A 277 -17.52 -1.07 2.78
N GLY A 278 -18.73 -1.29 3.31
CA GLY A 278 -19.21 -0.55 4.48
C GLY A 278 -19.61 0.88 4.11
N LEU A 279 -19.20 1.86 4.92
CA LEU A 279 -19.40 3.28 4.56
C LEU A 279 -18.66 3.58 3.25
N PRO A 280 -19.31 4.24 2.27
CA PRO A 280 -18.64 4.70 1.07
C PRO A 280 -17.44 5.56 1.43
N ALA A 281 -16.30 5.23 0.84
CA ALA A 281 -15.02 5.84 1.14
C ALA A 281 -14.17 5.94 -0.11
N ARG A 282 -13.20 6.86 -0.10
CA ARG A 282 -12.27 7.06 -1.20
C ARG A 282 -10.86 7.19 -0.66
N ILE A 283 -9.92 6.51 -1.33
CA ILE A 283 -8.48 6.77 -1.23
C ILE A 283 -8.09 7.73 -2.37
N CYS A 284 -7.28 8.73 -2.07
CA CYS A 284 -6.80 9.71 -3.04
C CYS A 284 -5.51 10.34 -2.52
N TRP A 285 -4.36 9.99 -3.10
CA TRP A 285 -3.07 10.48 -2.64
C TRP A 285 -2.91 11.97 -2.94
N LEU A 286 -2.92 12.78 -1.89
CA LEU A 286 -2.74 14.24 -1.93
C LEU A 286 -1.53 14.64 -1.08
N GLY A 287 -0.81 15.65 -1.54
CA GLY A 287 0.44 16.15 -0.94
C GLY A 287 0.26 17.32 0.00
N TYR A 288 1.39 17.93 0.39
CA TYR A 288 1.39 19.14 1.20
C TYR A 288 0.61 20.28 0.52
N GLY A 289 -0.30 20.90 1.27
CA GLY A 289 -1.18 21.96 0.78
C GLY A 289 -2.44 21.44 0.06
N GLU A 290 -2.34 20.38 -0.74
CA GLU A 290 -3.49 19.77 -1.41
C GLU A 290 -4.48 19.18 -0.40
N ARG A 291 -3.97 18.49 0.63
CA ARG A 291 -4.80 17.92 1.71
C ARG A 291 -5.64 19.00 2.41
N ALA A 292 -5.04 20.12 2.79
CA ALA A 292 -5.74 21.23 3.46
C ALA A 292 -6.80 21.87 2.55
N LYS A 293 -6.50 22.09 1.26
CA LYS A 293 -7.47 22.58 0.28
C LYS A 293 -8.66 21.65 0.14
N ALA A 294 -8.42 20.35 -0.01
CA ALA A 294 -9.49 19.36 -0.12
C ALA A 294 -10.34 19.29 1.15
N GLY A 295 -9.71 19.23 2.33
CA GLY A 295 -10.45 19.15 3.60
C GLY A 295 -11.32 20.38 3.87
N LEU A 296 -10.81 21.58 3.61
CA LEU A 296 -11.59 22.82 3.74
C LEU A 296 -12.77 22.84 2.76
N TYR A 297 -12.55 22.44 1.51
CA TYR A 297 -13.62 22.41 0.52
C TYR A 297 -14.69 21.37 0.88
N PHE A 298 -14.30 20.17 1.33
CA PHE A 298 -15.25 19.16 1.81
C PHE A 298 -16.08 19.68 2.99
N ASN A 299 -15.45 20.38 3.94
CA ASN A 299 -16.17 21.00 5.06
C ASN A 299 -17.16 22.07 4.60
N GLU A 300 -16.82 22.84 3.57
CA GLU A 300 -17.75 23.78 2.93
C GLU A 300 -18.95 23.06 2.29
N LEU A 301 -18.73 21.94 1.62
CA LEU A 301 -19.80 21.14 1.01
C LEU A 301 -20.75 20.55 2.06
N VAL A 302 -20.24 20.10 3.22
CA VAL A 302 -21.07 19.70 4.36
C VAL A 302 -21.89 20.88 4.87
N ARG A 303 -21.28 22.07 5.04
CA ARG A 303 -21.96 23.28 5.52
C ARG A 303 -23.09 23.73 4.60
N LYS A 304 -22.90 23.59 3.28
CA LYS A 304 -23.89 23.94 2.26
C LYS A 304 -25.01 22.89 2.12
N GLY A 305 -24.87 21.72 2.75
CA GLY A 305 -25.78 20.59 2.56
C GLY A 305 -25.64 19.90 1.21
N GLU A 306 -24.55 20.12 0.48
CA GLU A 306 -24.24 19.37 -0.74
C GLU A 306 -23.78 17.94 -0.42
N LEU A 307 -23.18 17.74 0.76
CA LEU A 307 -22.95 16.43 1.36
C LEU A 307 -23.99 16.18 2.45
N LYS A 308 -24.54 14.96 2.50
CA LYS A 308 -25.70 14.64 3.34
C LYS A 308 -25.38 14.55 4.83
N ALA A 309 -24.12 14.31 5.18
CA ALA A 309 -23.63 14.22 6.54
C ALA A 309 -22.15 14.62 6.63
N PRO A 310 -21.59 14.75 7.85
CA PRO A 310 -20.16 14.92 8.03
C PRO A 310 -19.32 13.84 7.34
N ILE A 311 -18.10 14.22 6.95
CA ILE A 311 -17.10 13.33 6.36
C ILE A 311 -15.96 13.13 7.37
N VAL A 312 -15.47 11.90 7.51
CA VAL A 312 -14.20 11.66 8.22
C VAL A 312 -13.06 11.68 7.22
N ILE A 313 -12.00 12.43 7.53
CA ILE A 313 -10.75 12.49 6.76
C ILE A 313 -9.64 11.86 7.58
N GLY A 314 -8.91 10.92 7.00
CA GLY A 314 -7.74 10.32 7.64
C GLY A 314 -6.77 9.76 6.62
N ARG A 315 -5.98 8.78 7.05
CA ARG A 315 -4.99 8.08 6.22
C ARG A 315 -4.56 6.77 6.86
N ASP A 316 -3.77 5.99 6.13
CA ASP A 316 -2.94 4.96 6.76
C ASP A 316 -1.89 5.58 7.69
N HIS A 317 -1.30 4.77 8.57
CA HIS A 317 -0.10 5.15 9.31
C HIS A 317 1.17 5.09 8.44
N LEU A 318 1.12 4.39 7.29
CA LEU A 318 2.07 4.55 6.21
C LEU A 318 1.85 5.92 5.57
N ASP A 319 2.68 6.91 5.90
CA ASP A 319 2.66 8.24 5.29
C ASP A 319 4.00 8.93 5.51
N ALA A 320 4.27 9.98 4.74
CA ALA A 320 5.58 10.64 4.64
C ALA A 320 6.20 11.02 6.01
N GLY A 321 5.38 11.43 6.98
CA GLY A 321 5.87 11.91 8.28
C GLY A 321 5.53 11.03 9.48
N SER A 322 4.85 9.90 9.27
CA SER A 322 4.13 9.22 10.37
C SER A 322 4.63 7.83 10.71
N VAL A 323 5.76 7.39 10.15
CA VAL A 323 6.29 6.04 10.40
C VAL A 323 7.82 6.02 10.40
N ALA A 324 8.37 5.24 11.32
CA ALA A 324 9.73 4.73 11.28
C ALA A 324 9.65 3.21 11.12
N SER A 325 10.15 2.69 10.00
CA SER A 325 10.21 1.25 9.70
C SER A 325 11.40 0.96 8.77
N PRO A 326 12.56 0.57 9.33
CA PRO A 326 13.80 0.34 8.58
C PRO A 326 13.73 -0.75 7.50
N TYR A 327 12.71 -1.60 7.56
CA TYR A 327 12.49 -2.69 6.61
C TYR A 327 11.39 -2.38 5.59
N ARG A 328 10.90 -1.13 5.56
CA ARG A 328 9.82 -0.69 4.68
C ARG A 328 9.89 0.81 4.38
N GLU A 329 9.13 1.66 5.08
CA GLU A 329 8.99 3.08 4.69
C GLU A 329 10.28 3.89 4.81
N THR A 330 11.09 3.56 5.80
CA THR A 330 12.35 4.27 6.09
C THR A 330 13.57 3.41 5.76
N GLU A 331 13.42 2.39 4.93
CA GLU A 331 14.53 1.55 4.46
C GLU A 331 15.50 2.35 3.58
N GLY A 332 16.77 2.45 3.97
CA GLY A 332 17.80 3.14 3.22
C GLY A 332 17.53 4.64 3.11
N MET A 333 17.29 5.31 4.22
CA MET A 333 17.30 6.78 4.25
C MET A 333 18.68 7.29 3.82
N LYS A 334 18.73 8.40 3.09
CA LYS A 334 19.98 8.92 2.47
C LYS A 334 21.08 9.24 3.50
N ASP A 335 20.69 9.61 4.70
CA ASP A 335 21.56 9.94 5.84
C ASP A 335 21.72 8.79 6.86
N GLY A 336 21.14 7.61 6.59
CA GLY A 336 21.14 6.46 7.50
C GLY A 336 20.19 6.60 8.70
N SER A 337 19.26 7.55 8.68
CA SER A 337 18.27 7.80 9.75
C SER A 337 17.12 6.78 9.83
N ASP A 338 17.27 5.60 9.21
CA ASP A 338 16.23 4.57 9.04
C ASP A 338 15.44 4.28 10.31
N ALA A 339 16.14 4.14 11.44
CA ALA A 339 15.58 3.71 12.73
C ALA A 339 15.13 4.86 13.65
N ILE A 340 15.29 6.13 13.25
CA ILE A 340 14.90 7.27 14.08
C ILE A 340 13.38 7.34 14.20
N ALA A 341 12.87 7.03 15.39
CA ALA A 341 11.44 6.98 15.70
C ALA A 341 10.88 8.27 16.33
N ASP A 342 11.67 9.34 16.42
CA ASP A 342 11.17 10.63 16.93
C ASP A 342 10.06 11.20 16.03
N TRP A 343 10.21 11.04 14.71
CA TRP A 343 9.28 11.56 13.71
C TRP A 343 7.82 11.10 13.87
N PRO A 344 7.49 9.79 13.95
CA PRO A 344 6.12 9.36 14.20
C PRO A 344 5.57 9.82 15.55
N ILE A 345 6.41 9.96 16.58
CA ILE A 345 5.97 10.48 17.89
C ILE A 345 5.64 11.97 17.77
N LEU A 346 6.50 12.76 17.13
CA LEU A 346 6.25 14.17 16.83
C LEU A 346 5.00 14.35 15.95
N ASN A 347 4.76 13.46 14.98
CA ASN A 347 3.56 13.47 14.15
C ASN A 347 2.29 13.36 15.01
N ALA A 348 2.25 12.40 15.93
CA ALA A 348 1.12 12.22 16.83
C ALA A 348 0.92 13.44 17.74
N LEU A 349 1.98 13.91 18.40
CA LEU A 349 1.92 15.07 19.30
C LEU A 349 1.44 16.33 18.55
N LEU A 350 1.98 16.57 17.36
CA LEU A 350 1.62 17.73 16.54
C LEU A 350 0.16 17.66 16.09
N ASN A 351 -0.30 16.50 15.60
CA ASN A 351 -1.70 16.31 15.20
C ASN A 351 -2.67 16.49 16.38
N ALA A 352 -2.29 16.03 17.58
CA ALA A 352 -3.10 16.22 18.79
C ALA A 352 -3.25 17.71 19.13
N VAL A 353 -2.16 18.48 19.10
CA VAL A 353 -2.16 19.92 19.39
C VAL A 353 -2.83 20.74 18.27
N CYS A 354 -2.69 20.34 17.01
CA CYS A 354 -3.33 21.01 15.88
C CYS A 354 -4.87 20.85 15.89
N GLY A 355 -5.37 19.79 16.53
CA GLY A 355 -6.80 19.55 16.77
C GLY A 355 -7.41 18.45 15.90
N ALA A 356 -6.67 17.37 15.64
CA ALA A 356 -7.26 16.16 15.06
C ALA A 356 -8.38 15.62 15.98
N THR A 357 -9.41 14.97 15.40
CA THR A 357 -10.51 14.41 16.19
C THR A 357 -10.05 13.20 17.00
N TRP A 358 -9.21 12.35 16.41
CA TRP A 358 -8.45 11.36 17.18
C TRP A 358 -7.06 11.15 16.58
N VAL A 359 -6.15 10.74 17.46
CA VAL A 359 -4.74 10.45 17.16
C VAL A 359 -4.40 9.10 17.78
N SER A 360 -3.52 8.35 17.13
CA SER A 360 -3.08 7.03 17.58
C SER A 360 -1.58 6.87 17.39
N VAL A 361 -0.94 6.12 18.28
CA VAL A 361 0.46 5.68 18.18
C VAL A 361 0.48 4.17 18.33
N HIS A 362 0.95 3.47 17.31
CA HIS A 362 0.97 2.02 17.24
C HIS A 362 2.40 1.51 17.02
N HIS A 363 2.59 0.22 17.29
CA HIS A 363 3.86 -0.47 17.15
C HIS A 363 3.70 -1.77 16.34
N GLY A 364 4.64 -2.00 15.44
CA GLY A 364 4.80 -3.23 14.68
C GLY A 364 3.80 -3.42 13.53
N GLY A 365 3.00 -2.41 13.18
CA GLY A 365 2.07 -2.50 12.05
C GLY A 365 2.79 -2.80 10.74
N GLY A 366 2.28 -3.78 10.01
CA GLY A 366 2.76 -4.18 8.69
C GLY A 366 3.97 -5.12 8.69
N VAL A 367 5.04 -4.75 9.39
CA VAL A 367 6.31 -5.52 9.40
C VAL A 367 6.48 -6.43 10.62
N GLY A 368 5.58 -6.36 11.59
CA GLY A 368 5.59 -7.17 12.82
C GLY A 368 6.18 -6.46 14.04
N ILE A 369 5.96 -7.04 15.23
CA ILE A 369 6.38 -6.50 16.52
C ILE A 369 7.90 -6.24 16.53
N GLY A 370 8.31 -5.07 17.01
CA GLY A 370 9.70 -4.66 17.21
C GLY A 370 10.31 -3.90 16.03
N LYS A 371 9.57 -3.76 14.92
CA LYS A 371 10.13 -3.34 13.62
C LYS A 371 9.54 -2.04 13.07
N SER A 372 8.52 -1.48 13.71
CA SER A 372 7.98 -0.18 13.32
C SER A 372 7.32 0.56 14.47
N ILE A 373 7.43 1.90 14.45
CA ILE A 373 6.67 2.82 15.29
C ILE A 373 5.98 3.81 14.35
N HIS A 374 4.68 4.00 14.50
CA HIS A 374 3.92 4.81 13.56
C HIS A 374 2.66 5.44 14.16
N ALA A 375 2.25 6.57 13.58
CA ALA A 375 1.16 7.39 14.05
C ALA A 375 0.04 7.52 13.02
N GLY A 376 -1.20 7.56 13.51
CA GLY A 376 -2.39 7.78 12.71
C GLY A 376 -3.12 9.01 13.22
N MET A 377 -3.79 9.71 12.31
CA MET A 377 -4.65 10.83 12.65
C MET A 377 -5.92 10.78 11.81
N VAL A 378 -7.03 11.24 12.40
CA VAL A 378 -8.29 11.43 11.70
C VAL A 378 -8.94 12.71 12.20
N ILE A 379 -9.58 13.43 11.29
CA ILE A 379 -10.29 14.68 11.54
C ILE A 379 -11.65 14.70 10.85
N VAL A 380 -12.67 15.16 11.56
CA VAL A 380 -14.06 15.26 11.07
C VAL A 380 -14.29 16.61 10.39
N CYS A 381 -14.88 16.56 9.19
CA CYS A 381 -15.48 17.70 8.50
C CYS A 381 -16.98 17.74 8.83
N ASP A 382 -17.37 18.54 9.83
CA ASP A 382 -18.74 18.65 10.33
C ASP A 382 -19.52 19.88 9.82
N GLY A 383 -18.91 20.66 8.92
CA GLY A 383 -19.47 21.89 8.37
C GLY A 383 -19.29 23.12 9.26
N THR A 384 -18.77 23.00 10.48
CA THR A 384 -18.59 24.14 11.38
C THR A 384 -17.39 25.02 10.97
N ARG A 385 -17.41 26.30 11.36
CA ARG A 385 -16.27 27.21 11.16
C ARG A 385 -15.11 26.88 12.10
N GLU A 386 -15.40 26.27 13.24
CA GLU A 386 -14.42 25.75 14.18
C GLU A 386 -13.62 24.60 13.55
N ALA A 387 -14.29 23.73 12.78
CA ALA A 387 -13.62 22.67 12.03
C ALA A 387 -12.67 23.21 10.95
N ASP A 388 -13.00 24.32 10.26
CA ASP A 388 -12.09 24.91 9.25
C ASP A 388 -10.69 25.16 9.82
N LYS A 389 -10.61 25.77 11.02
CA LYS A 389 -9.32 26.06 11.68
C LYS A 389 -8.55 24.80 12.07
N ARG A 390 -9.26 23.73 12.48
CA ARG A 390 -8.62 22.46 12.82
C ARG A 390 -8.15 21.75 11.56
N LEU A 391 -8.98 21.71 10.51
CA LEU A 391 -8.67 21.10 9.22
C LEU A 391 -7.45 21.76 8.58
N GLU A 392 -7.42 23.08 8.51
CA GLU A 392 -6.27 23.82 7.98
C GLU A 392 -4.99 23.46 8.72
N ARG A 393 -4.99 23.50 10.07
CA ARG A 393 -3.79 23.20 10.86
C ARG A 393 -3.35 21.75 10.73
N VAL A 394 -4.26 20.80 10.94
CA VAL A 394 -3.95 19.36 10.95
C VAL A 394 -3.51 18.90 9.56
N LEU A 395 -4.24 19.28 8.50
CA LEU A 395 -3.93 18.88 7.12
C LEU A 395 -2.77 19.65 6.50
N THR A 396 -2.24 20.66 7.20
CA THR A 396 -0.96 21.30 6.87
C THR A 396 0.18 20.64 7.65
N ALA A 397 0.02 20.48 8.96
CA ALA A 397 1.07 19.97 9.84
C ALA A 397 1.41 18.50 9.57
N ASP A 398 0.40 17.68 9.33
CA ASP A 398 0.55 16.25 9.11
C ASP A 398 1.44 15.90 7.89
N PRO A 399 1.10 16.31 6.64
CA PRO A 399 1.99 16.11 5.50
C PRO A 399 3.25 16.99 5.60
N GLY A 400 3.17 18.15 6.27
CA GLY A 400 4.29 19.08 6.42
C GLY A 400 5.45 18.47 7.19
N LEU A 401 5.17 17.72 8.25
CA LEU A 401 6.20 16.99 8.98
C LEU A 401 6.87 15.93 8.10
N GLY A 402 6.14 15.31 7.17
CA GLY A 402 6.71 14.39 6.20
C GLY A 402 7.72 15.04 5.26
N VAL A 403 7.40 16.24 4.75
CA VAL A 403 8.35 17.03 3.95
C VAL A 403 9.57 17.42 4.79
N VAL A 404 9.36 17.91 6.01
CA VAL A 404 10.46 18.29 6.93
C VAL A 404 11.38 17.10 7.23
N ARG A 405 10.82 15.93 7.53
CA ARG A 405 11.57 14.70 7.81
C ARG A 405 12.49 14.32 6.65
N HIS A 406 11.97 14.33 5.43
CA HIS A 406 12.74 13.95 4.26
C HIS A 406 13.75 15.05 3.87
N ALA A 407 13.42 16.32 4.09
CA ALA A 407 14.35 17.41 3.86
C ALA A 407 15.51 17.38 4.88
N ASP A 408 15.24 17.01 6.14
CA ASP A 408 16.27 16.81 7.18
C ASP A 408 17.23 15.66 6.81
N ALA A 409 16.69 14.57 6.25
CA ALA A 409 17.48 13.47 5.70
C ALA A 409 18.24 13.81 4.40
N GLY A 410 18.13 15.05 3.89
CA GLY A 410 18.90 15.54 2.76
C GLY A 410 18.33 15.20 1.38
N TYR A 411 17.04 14.87 1.26
CA TYR A 411 16.40 14.69 -0.05
C TYR A 411 16.13 16.04 -0.72
N GLU A 412 16.74 16.26 -1.89
CA GLU A 412 16.68 17.53 -2.63
C GLU A 412 15.25 17.92 -3.01
N GLU A 413 14.41 16.95 -3.40
CA GLU A 413 13.00 17.17 -3.73
C GLU A 413 12.23 17.72 -2.52
N ALA A 414 12.47 17.15 -1.33
CA ALA A 414 11.80 17.60 -0.11
C ALA A 414 12.27 19.00 0.31
N ILE A 415 13.56 19.30 0.17
CA ILE A 415 14.12 20.64 0.40
C ILE A 415 13.50 21.66 -0.55
N LYS A 416 13.35 21.31 -1.83
CA LYS A 416 12.68 22.15 -2.84
C LYS A 416 11.24 22.42 -2.45
N VAL A 417 10.46 21.39 -2.13
CA VAL A 417 9.05 21.53 -1.69
C VAL A 417 8.94 22.40 -0.45
N ALA A 418 9.83 22.20 0.54
CA ALA A 418 9.84 23.01 1.76
C ALA A 418 10.05 24.51 1.47
N ARG A 419 10.97 24.85 0.55
CA ARG A 419 11.21 26.23 0.13
C ARG A 419 10.05 26.81 -0.67
N GLU A 420 9.59 26.11 -1.71
CA GLU A 420 8.53 26.57 -2.61
C GLU A 420 7.19 26.78 -1.90
N LYS A 421 6.92 25.96 -0.88
CA LYS A 421 5.67 26.02 -0.11
C LYS A 421 5.80 26.81 1.19
N GLY A 422 6.97 27.39 1.48
CA GLY A 422 7.21 28.21 2.67
C GLY A 422 7.09 27.45 3.99
N ILE A 423 7.46 26.17 4.02
CA ILE A 423 7.46 25.36 5.24
C ILE A 423 8.54 25.91 6.18
N LYS A 424 8.15 26.26 7.40
CA LYS A 424 9.06 26.77 8.43
C LYS A 424 9.90 25.63 9.00
N MET A 425 11.13 25.50 8.50
CA MET A 425 12.13 24.56 8.99
C MET A 425 13.39 25.35 9.42
N PRO A 426 13.68 25.46 10.73
CA PRO A 426 14.76 26.32 11.24
C PRO A 426 16.13 26.11 10.61
N ARG A 427 16.48 24.88 10.18
CA ARG A 427 17.75 24.59 9.52
C ARG A 427 17.82 24.98 8.03
N LEU A 428 16.68 25.11 7.35
CA LEU A 428 16.62 25.43 5.91
C LEU A 428 16.45 26.93 5.63
N ASN A 429 15.81 27.65 6.56
CA ASN A 429 15.57 29.09 6.48
C ASN A 429 16.09 29.76 7.78
N PRO A 430 17.42 29.79 8.00
CA PRO A 430 18.02 30.37 9.20
C PRO A 430 17.84 31.88 9.32
#